data_AF-A0A3D4CU44-F1
#
_entry.id   AF-A0A3D4CU44-F1
#
_cell.length_a   1.000
_cell.length_b   1.000
_cell.length_c   1.000
_cell.angle_alpha   90.00
_cell.angle_beta   90.00
_cell.angle_gamma   90.00
#
_symmetry.space_group_name_H-M   'P 1'
#
loop_
_entity.id
_entity.type
_entity.pdbx_description
1 polymer ?
#
loop_
_entity_poly.entity_id
_entity_poly.type
_entity_poly.pdbx_seq_one_letter_code
_entity_poly.pdbx_strand_id
1 'polypeptide(L)'
;MSRVCSIRGSRVRMGRRIHRSGLAKKKGGIGRHVTKTVKRPVSPNLKTKRVWVPELGRHIKVKASCKAFKTINKNGAYATLKKAGLIK
;
A
#
# COMPACT_ATOMS: atom_id res chain seq x y z
N MET A 1 -16.83 -0.58 2.43
CA MET A 1 -15.54 -0.37 3.14
C MET A 1 -14.60 0.50 2.32
N SER A 2 -14.19 1.64 2.85
CA SER A 2 -13.18 2.51 2.25
C SER A 2 -11.85 1.75 2.03
N ARG A 3 -11.19 1.95 0.87
CA ARG A 3 -9.87 1.36 0.56
C ARG A 3 -8.75 2.16 1.24
N VAL A 4 -8.82 2.20 2.57
CA VAL A 4 -7.87 2.89 3.44
C VAL A 4 -7.18 1.87 4.35
N CYS A 5 -5.88 2.05 4.56
CA CYS A 5 -5.13 1.27 5.55
C CYS A 5 -5.38 1.83 6.95
N SER A 6 -5.86 0.99 7.88
CA SER A 6 -6.18 1.41 9.25
C SER A 6 -4.97 1.91 10.06
N ILE A 7 -3.74 1.46 9.73
CA ILE A 7 -2.53 1.83 10.48
C ILE A 7 -1.82 3.04 9.86
N ARG A 8 -1.70 3.07 8.52
CA ARG A 8 -0.88 4.06 7.80
C ARG A 8 -1.71 5.15 7.09
N GLY A 9 -3.04 5.00 7.03
CA GLY A 9 -3.90 5.92 6.28
C GLY A 9 -3.71 5.88 4.75
N SER A 10 -2.97 4.90 4.23
CA SER A 10 -2.73 4.78 2.79
C SER A 10 -4.05 4.59 2.04
N ARG A 11 -4.32 5.50 1.10
CA ARG A 11 -5.57 5.60 0.33
C ARG A 11 -5.32 5.42 -1.16
N VAL A 12 -6.40 5.18 -1.91
CA VAL A 12 -6.35 5.17 -3.38
C VAL A 12 -5.93 6.56 -3.85
N ARG A 13 -4.96 6.62 -4.76
CA ARG A 13 -4.55 7.86 -5.43
C ARG A 13 -4.77 7.75 -6.93
N MET A 14 -4.97 8.88 -7.60
CA MET A 14 -5.01 8.93 -9.05
C MET A 14 -3.58 9.01 -9.60
N GLY A 15 -3.26 8.07 -10.49
CA GLY A 15 -2.02 8.06 -11.27
C GLY A 15 -2.33 8.09 -12.76
N ARG A 16 -1.29 7.90 -13.57
CA ARG A 16 -1.38 7.83 -15.03
C ARG A 16 -0.78 6.51 -15.54
N ARG A 17 -1.30 6.00 -16.65
CA ARG A 17 -0.67 4.99 -17.50
C ARG A 17 -0.18 5.72 -18.76
N ILE A 18 1.12 5.65 -19.01
CA ILE A 18 1.74 6.29 -20.18
C ILE A 18 1.99 5.18 -21.19
N HIS A 19 1.32 5.26 -22.34
CA HIS A 19 1.56 4.38 -23.47
C HIS A 19 2.72 4.93 -24.27
N ARG A 20 3.74 4.11 -24.50
CA ARG A 20 4.93 4.46 -25.27
C ARG A 20 5.14 3.47 -26.40
N SER A 21 5.47 3.97 -27.59
CA SER A 21 5.82 3.19 -28.78
C SER A 21 7.28 3.37 -29.15
N GLY A 22 7.84 2.43 -29.91
CA GLY A 22 9.23 2.44 -30.36
C GLY A 22 10.23 1.77 -29.40
N LEU A 23 11.47 1.60 -29.89
CA LEU A 23 12.59 1.05 -29.14
C LEU A 23 13.26 2.12 -28.28
N ALA A 24 13.75 1.73 -27.11
CA ALA A 24 14.50 2.65 -26.26
C ALA A 24 15.87 2.98 -26.89
N LYS A 25 16.34 4.23 -26.75
CA LYS A 25 17.69 4.64 -27.21
C LYS A 25 18.80 3.73 -26.67
N LYS A 26 18.71 3.34 -25.40
CA LYS A 26 19.64 2.40 -24.76
C LYS A 26 19.74 1.03 -25.48
N LYS A 27 18.71 0.63 -26.22
CA LYS A 27 18.67 -0.62 -26.99
C LYS A 27 19.01 -0.42 -28.48
N GLY A 28 19.61 0.71 -28.85
CA GLY A 28 19.98 1.02 -30.24
C GLY A 28 18.83 1.53 -31.12
N GLY A 29 17.67 1.88 -30.55
CA GLY A 29 16.57 2.51 -31.30
C GLY A 29 16.63 4.03 -31.32
N ILE A 30 15.79 4.67 -32.14
CA ILE A 30 15.68 6.14 -32.23
C ILE A 30 15.14 6.76 -30.92
N GLY A 31 14.25 6.05 -30.22
CA GLY A 31 13.66 6.49 -28.95
C GLY A 31 12.21 6.09 -28.78
N ARG A 32 11.71 6.19 -27.54
CA ARG A 32 10.31 5.89 -27.21
C ARG A 32 9.45 7.16 -27.24
N HIS A 33 8.48 7.21 -28.14
CA HIS A 33 7.48 8.30 -28.22
C HIS A 33 6.30 8.03 -27.27
N VAL A 34 5.67 9.08 -26.74
CA VAL A 34 4.48 8.96 -25.89
C VAL A 34 3.23 9.03 -26.75
N THR A 35 2.52 7.91 -26.88
CA THR A 35 1.30 7.81 -27.71
C THR A 35 0.09 8.40 -27.02
N LYS A 36 -0.12 8.06 -25.74
CA LYS A 36 -1.29 8.49 -24.97
C LYS A 36 -1.01 8.41 -23.48
N THR A 37 -1.63 9.31 -22.72
CA THR A 37 -1.60 9.26 -21.25
C THR A 37 -3.02 9.14 -20.72
N VAL A 38 -3.30 8.08 -19.97
CA VAL A 38 -4.64 7.78 -19.44
C VAL A 38 -4.62 7.81 -17.92
N LYS A 39 -5.63 8.41 -17.28
CA LYS A 39 -5.77 8.38 -15.82
C LYS A 39 -6.09 6.96 -15.35
N ARG A 40 -5.51 6.54 -14.22
CA ARG A 40 -5.82 5.26 -13.58
C ARG A 40 -5.82 5.39 -12.05
N PRO A 41 -6.66 4.64 -11.34
CA PRO A 41 -6.53 4.53 -9.89
C PRO A 41 -5.32 3.66 -9.51
N VAL A 42 -4.59 4.07 -8.47
CA VAL A 42 -3.52 3.31 -7.82
C VAL A 42 -4.00 2.97 -6.42
N SER A 43 -4.41 1.72 -6.22
CA SER A 43 -4.91 1.25 -4.94
C SER A 43 -3.80 0.70 -4.04
N PRO A 44 -3.85 0.93 -2.72
CA PRO A 44 -2.98 0.24 -1.77
C PRO A 44 -3.29 -1.27 -1.74
N ASN A 45 -2.24 -2.09 -1.56
CA ASN A 45 -2.37 -3.54 -1.39
C ASN A 45 -2.88 -3.85 0.03
N LEU A 46 -4.19 -3.73 0.24
CA LEU A 46 -4.86 -3.99 1.51
C LEU A 46 -5.16 -5.48 1.66
N LYS A 47 -4.82 -6.04 2.80
CA LYS A 47 -5.11 -7.42 3.19
C LYS A 47 -5.69 -7.44 4.58
N THR A 48 -6.68 -8.29 4.80
CA THR A 48 -7.26 -8.56 6.12
C THR A 48 -6.49 -9.71 6.75
N LYS A 49 -5.85 -9.46 7.89
CA LYS A 49 -5.16 -10.50 8.67
C LYS A 49 -5.48 -10.34 10.15
N ARG A 50 -5.36 -11.44 10.88
CA ARG A 50 -5.39 -11.45 12.35
C ARG A 50 -3.97 -11.20 12.86
N VAL A 51 -3.83 -10.26 13.79
CA VAL A 51 -2.57 -9.98 14.49
C VAL A 51 -2.76 -10.36 15.95
N TRP A 52 -1.86 -11.17 16.49
CA TRP A 52 -1.82 -11.45 17.93
C TRP A 52 -1.26 -10.23 18.67
N VAL A 53 -1.94 -9.78 19.71
CA VAL A 53 -1.45 -8.72 20.60
C VAL A 53 -1.18 -9.35 21.96
N PRO A 54 0.10 -9.56 22.33
CA PRO A 54 0.45 -10.24 23.58
C PRO A 54 -0.16 -9.57 24.81
N GLU A 55 -0.12 -8.24 24.87
CA GLU A 55 -0.58 -7.45 26.02
C GLU A 55 -2.10 -7.54 26.28
N LEU A 56 -2.89 -7.87 25.26
CA LEU A 56 -4.35 -8.01 25.39
C LEU A 56 -4.80 -9.47 25.37
N GLY A 57 -3.88 -10.42 25.24
CA GLY A 57 -4.16 -11.86 25.14
C GLY A 57 -5.12 -12.23 24.01
N ARG A 58 -5.27 -11.40 22.97
CA ARG A 58 -6.31 -11.58 21.93
C ARG A 58 -5.79 -11.32 20.52
N HIS A 59 -6.45 -11.95 19.55
CA HIS A 59 -6.25 -11.67 18.14
C HIS A 59 -7.15 -10.52 17.66
N ILE A 60 -6.57 -9.49 17.06
CA ILE A 60 -7.33 -8.39 16.44
C ILE A 60 -7.32 -8.57 14.92
N LYS A 61 -8.50 -8.50 14.29
CA LYS A 61 -8.63 -8.46 12.83
C LYS A 61 -8.32 -7.05 12.33
N VAL A 62 -7.28 -6.90 11.50
CA VAL A 62 -6.87 -5.61 10.95
C VAL A 62 -6.84 -5.65 9.43
N LYS A 63 -7.45 -4.65 8.79
CA LYS A 63 -7.33 -4.39 7.36
C LYS A 63 -6.21 -3.40 7.11
N ALA A 64 -5.03 -3.92 6.77
CA ALA A 64 -3.81 -3.13 6.65
C ALA A 64 -3.09 -3.39 5.33
N SER A 65 -2.18 -2.47 4.98
CA SER A 65 -1.28 -2.67 3.84
C SER A 65 -0.12 -3.60 4.23
N CYS A 66 0.49 -4.27 3.26
CA CYS A 66 1.69 -5.10 3.51
C CYS A 66 2.82 -4.33 4.21
N LYS A 67 2.99 -3.05 3.89
CA LYS A 67 3.98 -2.19 4.55
C LYS A 67 3.65 -1.97 6.03
N ALA A 68 2.37 -1.86 6.38
CA ALA A 68 1.96 -1.72 7.77
C ALA A 68 2.19 -3.02 8.58
N PHE A 69 2.01 -4.20 7.98
CA PHE A 69 2.41 -5.46 8.64
C PHE A 69 3.92 -5.52 8.91
N LYS A 70 4.76 -5.02 8.00
CA LYS A 70 6.20 -4.89 8.25
C LYS A 70 6.51 -3.94 9.42
N THR A 71 5.74 -2.85 9.56
CA THR A 71 5.86 -1.92 10.70
C THR A 71 5.47 -2.57 12.02
N ILE A 72 4.38 -3.36 12.04
CA ILE A 72 3.95 -4.13 13.22
C ILE A 72 5.08 -5.04 13.69
N ASN A 73 5.74 -5.76 12.78
CA ASN A 73 6.84 -6.66 13.13
C ASN A 73 8.07 -5.92 13.65
N LYS A 74 8.34 -4.69 13.19
CA LYS A 74 9.52 -3.90 13.62
C LYS A 74 9.31 -3.22 14.97
N ASN A 75 8.15 -2.61 15.18
CA ASN A 75 7.90 -1.72 16.31
C ASN A 75 7.06 -2.36 17.42
N GLY A 76 6.59 -3.60 17.23
CA GLY A 76 5.67 -4.28 18.13
C GLY A 76 4.20 -4.00 17.80
N ALA A 77 3.35 -4.99 18.07
CA ALA A 77 1.92 -4.94 17.74
C ALA A 77 1.16 -3.89 18.56
N TYR A 78 1.40 -3.82 19.87
CA TYR A 78 0.66 -2.92 20.75
C TYR A 78 0.95 -1.44 20.45
N ALA A 79 2.22 -1.04 20.45
CA ALA A 79 2.61 0.34 20.15
C ALA A 79 2.10 0.83 18.79
N THR A 80 2.15 -0.03 17.77
CA THR A 80 1.69 0.30 16.41
C THR A 80 0.16 0.44 16.34
N LEU A 81 -0.58 -0.41 17.04
CA LEU A 81 -2.04 -0.41 17.04
C LEU A 81 -2.63 0.69 17.95
N LYS A 82 -1.99 0.98 19.09
CA LYS A 82 -2.30 2.13 19.95
C LYS A 82 -2.10 3.45 19.23
N LYS A 83 -0.97 3.61 18.53
CA LYS A 83 -0.70 4.80 17.71
C LYS A 83 -1.71 4.98 16.57
N ALA A 84 -2.24 3.88 16.04
CA ALA A 84 -3.28 3.90 15.02
C ALA A 84 -4.69 4.15 15.57
N GLY A 85 -4.87 4.25 16.89
CA GLY A 85 -6.18 4.42 17.54
C GLY A 85 -7.08 3.18 17.43
N LEU A 86 -6.51 2.00 17.15
CA LEU A 86 -7.24 0.73 17.01
C LEU A 86 -7.37 -0.01 18.34
N ILE A 87 -6.65 0.44 19.36
CA ILE A 87 -6.64 -0.06 20.74
C ILE A 87 -6.64 1.17 21.65
N LYS A 88 -7.48 1.16 22.70
CA LYS A 88 -7.45 2.12 23.81
C LYS A 88 -6.55 1.55 24.91
#